data_AF-A0A2G5ELL6-F1
#
_entry.id   AF-A0A2G5ELL6-F1
#
_cell.length_a   1.000
_cell.length_b   1.000
_cell.length_c   1.000
_cell.angle_alpha   90.00
_cell.angle_beta   90.00
_cell.angle_gamma   90.00
#
_symmetry.space_group_name_H-M   'P 1'
#
loop_
_entity.id
_entity.type
_entity.pdbx_description
1 polymer ?
#
loop_
_entity_poly.entity_id
_entity_poly.type
_entity_poly.pdbx_seq_one_letter_code
_entity_poly.pdbx_strand_id
1 'polypeptide(L)'
;MRPNFLVKKAIISSSPSLSTETSSCIVMVIYHFTKRLAFARPVKTPVSLIVDIIFFRNQFYAINFHGTVIVCDIGDGLDSPKASEVVRNFPRISRKEPKYLVECSGELLAVVKCVLKLIGNDEEEKEINLPAYKTEKFEVYRLDFANKKWEEVNSLGDY
;
A
#
# COMPACT_ATOMS: atom_id res chain seq x y z
N MET A 1 14.64 -0.72 -9.61
CA MET A 1 15.57 -0.43 -8.49
C MET A 1 14.78 0.24 -7.39
N ARG A 2 14.57 -0.39 -6.22
CA ARG A 2 13.95 0.31 -5.08
C ARG A 2 15.01 1.27 -4.53
N PRO A 3 14.79 2.59 -4.49
CA PRO A 3 15.71 3.47 -3.78
C PRO A 3 15.69 3.08 -2.30
N ASN A 4 16.85 2.64 -1.79
CA ASN A 4 17.05 2.35 -0.37
C ASN A 4 17.05 3.67 0.41
N PHE A 5 15.86 4.19 0.74
CA PHE A 5 15.72 5.30 1.66
C PHE A 5 15.79 4.78 3.09
N LEU A 6 17.01 4.64 3.59
CA LEU A 6 17.21 4.20 4.97
C LEU A 6 16.84 5.35 5.92
N VAL A 7 15.76 5.14 6.69
CA VAL A 7 15.38 6.00 7.81
C VAL A 7 16.31 5.70 8.98
N LYS A 8 17.04 6.70 9.47
CA LYS A 8 17.97 6.56 10.61
C LYS A 8 17.29 6.84 11.94
N LYS A 9 16.42 7.86 11.98
CA LYS A 9 15.69 8.28 13.17
C LYS A 9 14.41 8.97 12.76
N ALA A 10 13.32 8.69 13.45
CA ALA A 10 12.07 9.42 13.34
C ALA A 10 11.62 9.85 14.74
N ILE A 11 11.20 11.10 14.89
CA ILE A 11 10.63 11.65 16.13
C ILE A 11 9.26 12.24 15.81
N ILE A 12 8.31 12.06 16.71
CA ILE A 12 6.97 12.65 16.64
C ILE A 12 6.89 13.85 17.61
N SER A 13 6.29 14.95 17.16
CA SER A 13 6.16 16.16 17.99
C SER A 13 5.19 15.99 19.17
N SER A 14 4.20 15.11 19.01
CA SER A 14 3.16 14.83 20.00
C SER A 14 2.53 13.46 19.71
N SER A 15 1.84 12.88 20.69
CA SER A 15 1.08 11.65 20.48
C SER A 15 -0.01 11.87 19.44
N PRO A 16 -0.08 11.07 18.36
CA PRO A 16 -1.15 11.17 17.38
C PRO A 16 -2.46 10.73 18.04
N SER A 17 -3.30 11.70 18.43
CA SER A 17 -4.64 11.44 18.96
C SER A 17 -5.55 10.87 17.87
N LEU A 18 -6.10 9.68 18.10
CA LEU A 18 -7.14 9.07 17.25
C LEU A 18 -8.49 9.80 17.34
N SER A 19 -8.68 10.63 18.39
CA SER A 19 -9.96 11.17 18.82
C SER A 19 -10.23 12.64 18.49
N THR A 20 -9.28 13.39 17.94
CA THR A 20 -9.49 14.81 17.60
C THR A 20 -9.49 15.02 16.09
N GLU A 21 -10.43 15.85 15.61
CA GLU A 21 -10.55 16.31 14.21
C GLU A 21 -9.26 16.94 13.65
N THR A 22 -8.34 17.35 14.53
CA THR A 22 -7.09 18.04 14.22
C THR A 22 -5.92 17.40 14.96
N SER A 23 -5.42 16.25 14.49
CA SER A 23 -4.13 15.73 14.99
C SER A 23 -3.00 16.42 14.23
N SER A 24 -2.43 17.46 14.82
CA SER A 24 -1.37 18.30 14.22
C SER A 24 0.04 17.75 14.42
N CYS A 25 0.18 16.44 14.60
CA CYS A 25 1.48 15.81 14.83
C CYS A 25 2.37 15.97 13.59
N ILE A 26 3.64 16.31 13.82
CA ILE A 26 4.67 16.33 12.78
C ILE A 26 5.64 15.19 13.08
N VAL A 27 5.92 14.38 12.07
CA VAL A 27 6.99 13.40 12.08
C VAL A 27 8.21 14.03 11.46
N MET A 28 9.30 14.16 12.22
CA MET A 28 10.59 14.60 11.68
C MET A 28 11.51 13.40 11.52
N VAL A 29 12.10 13.27 10.33
CA VAL A 29 12.87 12.09 9.93
C VAL A 29 14.28 12.50 9.50
N ILE A 30 15.28 11.85 10.08
CA ILE A 30 16.63 11.80 9.53
C ILE A 30 16.70 10.61 8.58
N TYR A 31 16.87 10.88 7.30
CA TYR A 31 16.93 9.85 6.25
C TYR A 31 18.19 10.02 5.40
N HIS A 32 18.43 9.03 4.54
CA HIS A 32 19.57 8.97 3.62
C HIS A 32 20.93 8.80 4.34
N PHE A 33 21.94 8.33 3.61
CA PHE A 33 23.28 8.15 4.18
C PHE A 33 23.96 9.49 4.53
N THR A 34 23.56 10.58 3.88
CA THR A 34 24.03 11.95 4.16
C THR A 34 23.27 12.66 5.28
N LYS A 35 22.42 11.97 6.07
CA LYS A 35 21.70 12.51 7.24
C LYS A 35 20.86 13.77 6.94
N ARG A 36 20.04 13.73 5.90
CA ARG A 36 19.13 14.84 5.56
C ARG A 36 17.88 14.81 6.44
N LEU A 37 17.24 15.97 6.60
CA LEU A 37 15.97 16.11 7.28
C LEU A 37 14.81 16.11 6.28
N ALA A 38 13.75 15.39 6.63
CA ALA A 38 12.43 15.51 6.04
C ALA A 38 11.41 15.61 7.16
N PHE A 39 10.23 16.15 6.86
CA PHE A 39 9.09 16.07 7.75
C PHE A 39 7.89 15.48 7.01
N ALA A 40 6.98 14.88 7.77
CA ALA A 40 5.71 14.38 7.28
C ALA A 40 4.60 14.70 8.30
N ARG A 41 3.37 14.84 7.81
CA ARG A 41 2.17 14.90 8.65
C ARG A 41 1.45 13.56 8.53
N PRO A 42 1.08 12.90 9.64
CA PRO A 42 0.28 11.69 9.59
C PRO A 42 -1.05 11.96 8.88
N VAL A 43 -1.43 11.04 7.98
CA VAL A 43 -2.74 11.10 7.31
C VAL A 43 -3.74 10.32 8.15
N LYS A 44 -4.90 10.91 8.43
CA LYS A 44 -6.00 10.18 9.08
C LYS A 44 -6.65 9.27 8.03
N THR A 45 -6.51 7.96 8.20
CA THR A 45 -7.09 6.97 7.29
C THR A 45 -8.33 6.30 7.89
N PRO A 46 -9.39 6.09 7.09
CA PRO A 46 -10.59 5.36 7.54
C PRO A 46 -10.35 3.84 7.60
N VAL A 47 -9.21 3.37 7.09
CA VAL A 47 -8.83 1.96 7.04
C VAL A 47 -7.44 1.76 7.63
N SER A 48 -7.22 0.56 8.20
CA SER A 48 -5.93 0.09 8.70
C SER A 48 -5.31 -0.95 7.75
N LEU A 49 -4.13 -1.47 8.11
CA LEU A 49 -3.43 -2.53 7.37
C LEU A 49 -3.10 -2.15 5.91
N ILE A 50 -2.60 -0.94 5.69
CA ILE A 50 -2.09 -0.50 4.38
C ILE A 50 -0.92 -1.42 3.97
N VAL A 51 -1.00 -2.01 2.78
CA VAL A 51 0.00 -2.95 2.27
C VAL A 51 0.82 -2.36 1.11
N ASP A 52 0.28 -1.38 0.39
CA ASP A 52 1.01 -0.67 -0.65
C ASP A 52 0.47 0.75 -0.88
N ILE A 53 1.30 1.60 -1.49
CA ILE A 53 1.00 3.00 -1.81
C ILE A 53 1.66 3.41 -3.14
N ILE A 54 0.96 4.22 -3.93
CA ILE A 54 1.47 4.77 -5.20
C ILE A 54 1.08 6.26 -5.32
N PHE A 55 1.91 7.02 -6.04
CA PHE A 55 1.56 8.35 -6.51
C PHE A 55 1.04 8.25 -7.94
N PHE A 56 -0.23 8.60 -8.15
CA PHE A 56 -0.92 8.48 -9.44
C PHE A 56 -1.83 9.70 -9.63
N ARG A 57 -1.84 10.30 -10.82
CA ARG A 57 -2.68 11.47 -11.16
C ARG A 57 -2.68 12.56 -10.06
N ASN A 58 -1.47 12.94 -9.65
CA ASN A 58 -1.20 13.97 -8.65
C ASN A 58 -1.77 13.70 -7.24
N GLN A 59 -2.09 12.45 -6.93
CA GLN A 59 -2.63 12.04 -5.63
C GLN A 59 -1.95 10.75 -5.15
N PHE A 60 -1.94 10.55 -3.84
CA PHE A 60 -1.48 9.29 -3.25
C PHE A 60 -2.64 8.34 -3.10
N TYR A 61 -2.51 7.16 -3.67
CA TYR A 61 -3.45 6.06 -3.50
C TYR A 61 -2.80 4.97 -2.65
N ALA A 62 -3.52 4.48 -1.66
CA ALA A 62 -3.07 3.38 -0.82
C ALA A 62 -4.10 2.25 -0.85
N ILE A 63 -3.62 1.01 -0.83
CA ILE A 63 -4.47 -0.17 -0.75
C ILE A 63 -4.21 -0.88 0.57
N ASN A 64 -5.28 -1.30 1.24
CA ASN A 64 -5.16 -2.12 2.44
C ASN A 64 -5.12 -3.61 2.13
N PHE A 65 -4.85 -4.39 3.17
CA PHE A 65 -4.85 -5.84 3.12
C PHE A 65 -6.14 -6.43 2.53
N HIS A 66 -7.28 -5.81 2.81
CA HIS A 66 -8.59 -6.21 2.28
C HIS A 66 -8.87 -5.77 0.84
N GLY A 67 -7.96 -5.03 0.21
CA GLY A 67 -8.10 -4.48 -1.13
C GLY A 67 -9.00 -3.24 -1.23
N THR A 68 -9.30 -2.60 -0.09
CA THR A 68 -9.91 -1.26 -0.06
C THR A 68 -8.86 -0.24 -0.48
N VAL A 69 -9.22 0.61 -1.46
CA VAL A 69 -8.36 1.72 -1.90
C VAL A 69 -8.83 3.00 -1.25
N ILE A 70 -7.88 3.74 -0.69
CA ILE A 70 -8.07 5.10 -0.23
C ILE A 70 -7.23 6.05 -1.08
N VAL A 71 -7.73 7.27 -1.23
CA VAL A 71 -6.97 8.40 -1.76
C VAL A 71 -6.67 9.35 -0.61
N CYS A 72 -5.41 9.76 -0.49
CA CYS A 72 -4.97 10.71 0.52
C CYS A 72 -5.03 12.13 -0.08
N ASP A 73 -5.87 12.97 0.49
CA ASP A 73 -5.90 14.39 0.23
C ASP A 73 -4.82 15.06 1.09
N ILE A 74 -3.75 15.47 0.40
CA ILE A 74 -2.60 16.18 0.95
C ILE A 74 -2.58 17.58 0.31
N GLY A 75 -3.69 18.31 0.39
CA GLY A 75 -3.76 19.68 -0.13
C GLY A 75 -2.70 20.61 0.48
N ASP A 76 -2.33 21.64 -0.27
CA ASP A 76 -1.18 22.55 -0.03
C ASP A 76 -1.32 23.48 1.19
N GLY A 77 -2.28 23.23 2.08
CA GLY A 77 -2.54 24.07 3.24
C GLY A 77 -3.53 23.48 4.26
N LEU A 78 -3.86 22.18 4.18
CA LEU A 78 -4.81 21.59 5.10
C LEU A 78 -4.11 21.26 6.44
N ASP A 79 -4.65 21.76 7.55
CA ASP A 79 -4.10 21.51 8.90
C ASP A 79 -4.09 20.03 9.29
N SER A 80 -4.89 19.20 8.61
CA SER A 80 -4.91 17.75 8.79
C SER A 80 -5.12 17.01 7.46
N PRO A 81 -4.08 16.35 6.90
CA PRO A 81 -4.25 15.47 5.75
C PRO A 81 -5.28 14.36 6.07
N LYS A 82 -6.24 14.17 5.17
CA LYS A 82 -7.32 13.18 5.33
C LYS A 82 -7.29 12.22 4.16
N ALA A 83 -7.70 10.98 4.40
CA ALA A 83 -7.94 10.03 3.31
C ALA A 83 -9.41 9.67 3.21
N SER A 84 -9.87 9.46 1.98
CA SER A 84 -11.23 9.00 1.68
C SER A 84 -11.18 7.69 0.91
N GLU A 85 -12.16 6.83 1.15
CA GLU A 85 -12.28 5.57 0.43
C GLU A 85 -12.75 5.79 -1.01
N VAL A 86 -12.02 5.19 -1.95
CA VAL A 86 -12.33 5.22 -3.38
C VAL A 86 -13.18 4.01 -3.75
N VAL A 87 -12.75 2.82 -3.30
CA VAL A 87 -13.40 1.54 -3.60
C VAL A 87 -13.40 0.64 -2.38
N ARG A 88 -14.58 0.11 -2.06
CA ARG A 88 -14.81 -0.93 -1.07
C ARG A 88 -15.05 -2.25 -1.81
N ASN A 89 -14.42 -3.32 -1.32
CA ASN A 89 -14.58 -4.69 -1.78
C ASN A 89 -13.70 -5.07 -2.98
N PHE A 90 -12.64 -5.82 -2.67
CA PHE A 90 -11.87 -6.55 -3.66
C PHE A 90 -12.66 -7.80 -4.10
N PRO A 91 -12.65 -8.17 -5.39
CA PRO A 91 -13.48 -9.25 -5.93
C PRO A 91 -13.15 -10.66 -5.40
N ARG A 92 -12.18 -10.82 -4.50
CA ARG A 92 -11.73 -12.12 -3.97
C ARG A 92 -11.99 -12.33 -2.47
N ILE A 93 -12.27 -13.58 -2.12
CA ILE A 93 -12.54 -14.06 -0.76
C ILE A 93 -11.24 -14.15 0.06
N SER A 94 -10.15 -14.58 -0.57
CA SER A 94 -8.84 -14.58 0.08
C SER A 94 -8.28 -13.17 0.09
N ARG A 95 -8.20 -12.59 1.29
CA ARG A 95 -7.70 -11.23 1.52
C ARG A 95 -6.22 -11.24 1.88
N LYS A 96 -5.53 -12.39 1.84
CA LYS A 96 -4.21 -12.58 2.47
C LYS A 96 -3.03 -12.42 1.52
N GLU A 97 -3.27 -12.42 0.22
CA GLU A 97 -2.25 -12.30 -0.80
C GLU A 97 -1.63 -10.90 -0.77
N PRO A 98 -0.31 -10.79 -1.00
CA PRO A 98 0.34 -9.51 -1.27
C PRO A 98 -0.32 -8.81 -2.45
N LYS A 99 -0.58 -7.51 -2.30
CA LYS A 99 -1.20 -6.65 -3.30
C LYS A 99 -0.26 -5.49 -3.57
N TYR A 100 -0.11 -5.14 -4.83
CA TYR A 100 0.71 -4.02 -5.26
C TYR A 100 -0.12 -3.09 -6.14
N LEU A 101 -0.01 -1.78 -5.92
CA LEU A 101 -0.57 -0.78 -6.82
C LEU A 101 0.48 -0.43 -7.87
N VAL A 102 0.09 -0.48 -9.14
CA VAL A 102 0.94 -0.12 -10.27
C VAL A 102 0.19 0.81 -11.21
N GLU A 103 0.91 1.76 -11.80
CA GLU A 103 0.41 2.53 -12.93
C GLU A 103 0.85 1.82 -14.21
N CYS A 104 -0.07 1.64 -15.15
CA CYS A 104 0.20 1.07 -16.46
C CYS A 104 -0.74 1.72 -17.47
N SER A 105 -0.18 2.25 -18.55
CA SER A 105 -0.93 2.86 -19.65
C SER A 105 -1.95 3.93 -19.18
N GLY A 106 -1.60 4.71 -18.15
CA GLY A 106 -2.46 5.76 -17.59
C GLY A 106 -3.61 5.25 -16.72
N GLU A 107 -3.65 3.95 -16.44
CA GLU A 107 -4.62 3.28 -15.56
C GLU A 107 -3.97 2.87 -14.23
N LEU A 108 -4.78 2.83 -13.17
CA LEU A 108 -4.35 2.33 -11.86
C LEU A 108 -4.77 0.86 -11.73
N LEU A 109 -3.77 -0.01 -11.56
CA LEU A 109 -3.97 -1.45 -11.44
C LEU A 109 -3.57 -1.94 -10.03
N ALA A 110 -4.28 -2.94 -9.53
CA ALA A 110 -3.84 -3.77 -8.41
C ALA A 110 -3.35 -5.12 -8.94
N VAL A 111 -2.10 -5.47 -8.62
CA VAL A 111 -1.50 -6.76 -8.91
C VAL A 111 -1.52 -7.60 -7.64
N VAL A 112 -2.24 -8.72 -7.68
CA VAL A 112 -2.31 -9.69 -6.59
C VAL A 112 -1.33 -10.81 -6.88
N LYS A 113 -0.37 -11.01 -5.97
CA LYS A 113 0.60 -12.09 -6.05
C LYS A 113 0.04 -13.33 -5.35
N CYS A 114 -0.44 -14.30 -6.14
CA CYS A 114 -0.89 -15.58 -5.60
C CYS A 114 0.32 -16.42 -5.21
N VAL A 115 0.35 -16.89 -3.96
CA VAL A 115 1.46 -17.69 -3.43
C VAL A 115 0.95 -19.05 -2.94
N LEU A 116 1.66 -20.10 -3.33
CA LEU A 116 1.48 -21.45 -2.80
C LEU A 116 2.47 -21.64 -1.64
N LYS A 117 1.97 -22.07 -0.47
CA LYS A 117 2.82 -22.47 0.64
C LYS A 117 3.45 -23.82 0.29
N LEU A 118 4.78 -23.88 0.26
CA LEU A 118 5.51 -25.08 -0.16
C LEU A 118 5.88 -26.00 1.01
N ILE A 119 5.85 -25.50 2.25
CA ILE A 119 6.24 -26.26 3.44
C ILE A 119 5.00 -26.48 4.31
N GLY A 120 4.70 -27.76 4.59
CA GLY A 120 3.68 -28.21 5.54
C GLY A 120 4.07 -27.92 7.00
N ASN A 121 3.17 -28.22 7.95
CA ASN A 121 3.48 -28.10 9.38
C ASN A 121 4.30 -29.29 9.92
N ASP A 122 4.73 -30.20 9.05
CA ASP A 122 5.36 -31.44 9.47
C ASP A 122 6.84 -31.19 9.80
N GLU A 123 7.20 -31.52 11.05
CA GLU A 123 8.48 -31.16 11.67
C GLU A 123 9.71 -31.87 11.05
N GLU A 124 9.49 -32.75 10.06
CA GLU A 124 10.50 -33.62 9.44
C GLU A 124 11.21 -33.01 8.21
N GLU A 125 10.69 -31.94 7.59
CA GLU A 125 11.31 -31.33 6.39
C GLU A 125 12.29 -30.18 6.72
N LYS A 126 13.13 -30.34 7.75
CA LYS A 126 14.07 -29.29 8.20
C LYS A 126 15.39 -29.20 7.40
N GLU A 127 15.55 -29.90 6.29
CA GLU A 127 16.81 -29.88 5.51
C GLU A 127 16.72 -29.37 4.07
N ILE A 128 15.59 -28.81 3.64
CA ILE A 128 15.49 -28.25 2.28
C ILE A 128 15.47 -26.71 2.36
N ASN A 129 16.48 -26.06 1.77
CA ASN A 129 16.55 -24.61 1.52
C ASN A 129 15.48 -24.15 0.49
N LEU A 130 14.28 -24.72 0.51
CA LEU A 130 13.19 -24.29 -0.35
C LEU A 130 12.58 -22.99 0.21
N PRO A 131 12.21 -22.05 -0.66
CA PRO A 131 11.46 -20.89 -0.21
C PRO A 131 10.13 -21.36 0.38
N ALA A 132 9.77 -20.84 1.56
CA ALA A 132 8.52 -21.20 2.27
C ALA A 132 7.25 -21.01 1.42
N TYR A 133 7.35 -20.19 0.36
CA TYR A 133 6.27 -19.91 -0.58
C TYR A 133 6.81 -19.82 -2.01
N LYS A 134 6.02 -20.29 -2.98
CA LYS A 134 6.25 -20.09 -4.42
C LYS A 134 5.18 -19.18 -4.99
N THR A 135 5.58 -18.25 -5.86
CA THR A 135 4.63 -17.49 -6.67
C THR A 135 3.99 -18.43 -7.68
N GLU A 136 2.67 -18.55 -7.64
CA GLU A 136 1.92 -19.39 -8.57
C GLU A 136 1.53 -18.59 -9.81
N LYS A 137 0.90 -17.43 -9.59
CA LYS A 137 0.41 -16.55 -10.64
C LYS A 137 0.25 -15.13 -10.13
N PHE A 138 0.02 -14.22 -11.07
CA PHE A 138 -0.42 -12.87 -10.78
C PHE A 138 -1.83 -12.70 -11.33
N GLU A 139 -2.69 -12.05 -10.56
CA GLU A 139 -3.98 -11.57 -11.02
C GLU A 139 -3.93 -10.05 -11.04
N VAL A 140 -4.51 -9.45 -12.08
CA VAL A 140 -4.45 -8.01 -12.27
C VAL A 140 -5.85 -7.46 -12.35
N TYR A 141 -6.09 -6.39 -11.61
CA TYR A 141 -7.37 -5.72 -11.54
C TYR A 141 -7.19 -4.25 -11.85
N ARG A 142 -7.98 -3.71 -12.75
CA ARG A 142 -8.07 -2.28 -13.03
C ARG A 142 -9.07 -1.61 -12.11
N LEU A 143 -8.73 -0.43 -11.60
CA LEU A 143 -9.66 0.40 -10.85
C LEU A 143 -10.57 1.19 -11.80
N ASP A 144 -11.87 0.90 -11.78
CA ASP A 144 -12.89 1.73 -12.41
C ASP A 144 -13.32 2.82 -11.43
N PHE A 145 -12.80 4.03 -11.66
CA PHE A 145 -13.11 5.21 -10.83
C PHE A 145 -14.58 5.63 -10.93
N ALA A 146 -15.23 5.42 -12.06
CA ALA A 146 -16.61 5.87 -12.28
C ALA A 146 -17.59 4.99 -11.48
N ASN A 147 -17.41 3.67 -11.57
CA ASN A 147 -18.27 2.70 -10.89
C ASN A 147 -17.74 2.26 -9.52
N LYS A 148 -16.59 2.77 -9.10
CA LYS A 148 -15.93 2.44 -7.82
C LYS A 148 -15.79 0.94 -7.58
N LYS A 149 -15.28 0.23 -8.58
CA LYS A 149 -15.10 -1.23 -8.56
C LYS A 149 -13.78 -1.66 -9.18
N TRP A 150 -13.40 -2.90 -8.92
CA TRP A 150 -12.29 -3.57 -9.56
C TRP A 150 -12.78 -4.39 -10.75
N GLU A 151 -12.08 -4.29 -11.87
CA GLU A 151 -12.33 -5.07 -13.08
C GLU A 151 -11.13 -5.96 -13.36
N GLU A 152 -11.32 -7.28 -13.46
CA GLU A 152 -10.24 -8.21 -13.76
C GLU A 152 -9.74 -8.00 -15.19
N VAL A 153 -8.42 -7.97 -15.35
CA VAL A 153 -7.74 -7.74 -16.63
C VAL A 153 -6.94 -8.99 -16.98
N ASN A 154 -7.32 -9.62 -18.09
CA ASN A 154 -6.70 -10.87 -18.55
C ASN A 154 -5.51 -10.65 -19.50
N SER A 155 -5.33 -9.43 -20.00
CA SER A 155 -4.20 -9.04 -20.84
C SER A 155 -3.84 -7.59 -20.55
N LEU A 156 -2.55 -7.31 -20.41
CA LEU A 156 -2.07 -5.94 -20.25
C LEU A 156 -1.90 -5.22 -21.59
N GLY A 157 -2.11 -5.92 -22.72
CA GLY A 157 -1.74 -5.49 -24.08
C GLY A 157 -0.55 -6.29 -24.62
N ASP A 158 -0.20 -6.02 -25.87
CA ASP A 158 1.01 -6.56 -26.51
C ASP A 158 2.20 -5.63 -26.19
N TYR A 159 3.18 -6.13 -25.45
CA TYR A 159 4.45 -5.43 -25.17
C TYR A 159 5.64 -6.30 -25.58
#